data_AF-A0A9P6HQD7-F1
#
_entry.id   AF-A0A9P6HQD7-F1
#
_cell.length_a   1.000
_cell.length_b   1.000
_cell.length_c   1.000
_cell.angle_alpha   90.00
_cell.angle_beta   90.00
_cell.angle_gamma   90.00
#
_symmetry.space_group_name_H-M   'P 1'
#
loop_
_entity.id
_entity.type
_entity.pdbx_description
1 polymer ?
#
loop_
_entity_poly.entity_id
_entity_poly.type
_entity_poly.pdbx_seq_one_letter_code
_entity_poly.pdbx_strand_id
1 'polypeptide(L)'
;MSTLENGTSHNQISVQGVGTTSNPLPAPARTQNDGGIGNSTVGTFSVKSGLAQMLKGGVIMDVVNPEQARIAEEAGACAVMALERVPADIRRDGGVSRMSDPGMIKSIMAAVTIPVMAKIRIGHFVEAQILQHIGIDYIDESEVLTPADEEHHVNKRSFKVPFVCGARNLGEALRRISEGAAFIRTKGEAGTGNVVEAVRHQRSVMSEIRKASVMSEEELYVFAKEIQAPFHLLKETARLKRLPVVNFAAGGISTPADAALMMQLGCDGVFVGSGIFLSGDPAKRARAIVQAVTHYNNPKILAEVSEDLGEAMVGLTIDKDLKGGRMAERGI
;
A
#
# COMPACT_ATOMS: atom_id res chain seq x y z
N MET A 1 22.56 -41.33 53.30
CA MET A 1 22.77 -41.25 51.85
C MET A 1 21.45 -41.55 51.15
N SER A 2 21.09 -40.67 50.21
CA SER A 2 20.04 -40.77 49.16
C SER A 2 18.58 -41.05 49.55
N THR A 3 17.85 -39.95 49.63
CA THR A 3 16.56 -39.65 48.98
C THR A 3 16.04 -40.64 47.92
N LEU A 4 14.76 -41.01 48.02
CA LEU A 4 13.93 -41.51 46.92
C LEU A 4 12.83 -40.48 46.68
N GLU A 5 12.86 -39.87 45.49
CA GLU A 5 11.94 -38.83 45.02
C GLU A 5 10.68 -39.41 44.37
N ASN A 6 9.59 -38.65 44.54
CA ASN A 6 8.26 -38.87 44.01
C ASN A 6 8.22 -38.80 42.48
N GLY A 7 7.51 -39.75 41.87
CA GLY A 7 7.10 -39.71 40.47
C GLY A 7 6.06 -38.62 40.21
N THR A 8 6.32 -37.76 39.23
CA THR A 8 5.34 -36.88 38.61
C THR A 8 5.20 -37.27 37.14
N SER A 9 3.97 -37.58 36.75
CA SER A 9 3.57 -37.94 35.38
C SER A 9 3.54 -36.69 34.50
N HIS A 10 4.44 -36.61 33.52
CA HIS A 10 4.33 -35.64 32.42
C HIS A 10 3.42 -36.18 31.32
N ASN A 11 2.28 -35.54 31.16
CA ASN A 11 1.33 -35.77 30.09
C ASN A 11 1.86 -35.09 28.81
N GLN A 12 2.38 -35.87 27.86
CA GLN A 12 2.77 -35.39 26.53
C GLN A 12 1.50 -35.17 25.68
N ILE A 13 1.12 -33.91 25.48
CA ILE A 13 0.13 -33.53 24.47
C ILE A 13 0.87 -33.36 23.15
N SER A 14 0.63 -34.27 22.21
CA SER A 14 1.10 -34.22 20.84
C SER A 14 0.43 -33.06 20.09
N VAL A 15 1.18 -32.01 19.77
CA VAL A 15 0.74 -30.95 18.87
C VAL A 15 0.97 -31.42 17.43
N GLN A 16 -0.10 -31.82 16.74
CA GLN A 16 -0.07 -32.06 15.31
C GLN A 16 0.10 -30.72 14.58
N GLY A 17 1.24 -30.55 13.93
CA GLY A 17 1.53 -29.39 13.08
C GLY A 17 0.68 -29.44 11.81
N VAL A 18 -0.13 -28.41 11.60
CA VAL A 18 -0.78 -28.15 10.31
C VAL A 18 0.22 -27.40 9.44
N GLY A 19 1.02 -28.16 8.69
CA GLY A 19 1.79 -27.64 7.57
C GLY A 19 0.89 -27.49 6.36
N THR A 20 0.28 -26.31 6.18
CA THR A 20 -0.26 -25.91 4.88
C THR A 20 0.76 -24.99 4.21
N THR A 21 1.50 -25.54 3.25
CA THR A 21 2.20 -24.77 2.23
C THR A 21 1.16 -24.09 1.35
N SER A 22 0.65 -22.94 1.78
CA SER A 22 -0.23 -22.13 0.94
C SER A 22 0.62 -21.48 -0.14
N ASN A 23 0.50 -21.97 -1.38
CA ASN A 23 1.00 -21.25 -2.54
C ASN A 23 0.39 -19.83 -2.56
N PRO A 24 1.13 -18.81 -3.03
CA PRO A 24 0.59 -17.46 -3.17
C PRO A 24 -0.69 -17.50 -4.03
N LEU A 25 -1.72 -16.77 -3.59
CA LEU A 25 -2.94 -16.63 -4.39
C LEU A 25 -2.57 -16.04 -5.75
N PRO A 26 -3.10 -16.57 -6.86
CA PRO A 26 -2.82 -16.02 -8.18
C PRO A 26 -3.23 -14.55 -8.24
N ALA A 27 -2.36 -13.72 -8.84
CA ALA A 27 -2.63 -12.30 -9.00
C ALA A 27 -3.95 -12.08 -9.77
N PRO A 28 -4.72 -11.03 -9.44
CA PRO A 28 -5.93 -10.72 -10.17
C PRO A 28 -5.60 -10.41 -11.62
N ALA A 29 -6.42 -10.90 -12.55
CA ALA A 29 -6.29 -10.58 -13.97
C ALA A 29 -6.97 -9.24 -14.28
N ARG A 30 -6.42 -8.50 -15.24
CA ARG A 30 -6.99 -7.25 -15.73
C ARG A 30 -8.28 -7.51 -16.50
N THR A 31 -9.37 -6.87 -16.06
CA THR A 31 -10.65 -6.85 -16.80
C THR A 31 -10.59 -5.82 -17.92
N GLN A 32 -10.56 -6.27 -19.18
CA GLN A 32 -10.73 -5.37 -20.32
C GLN A 32 -12.19 -4.92 -20.41
N ASN A 33 -12.43 -3.63 -20.20
CA ASN A 33 -13.75 -3.03 -20.45
C ASN A 33 -13.87 -2.71 -21.94
N ASP A 34 -14.52 -3.59 -22.71
CA ASP A 34 -14.85 -3.33 -24.11
C ASP A 34 -15.87 -2.19 -24.22
N GLY A 35 -15.39 -0.99 -24.58
CA GLY A 35 -15.91 -0.13 -25.65
C GLY A 35 -17.39 0.28 -25.76
N GLY A 36 -18.27 -0.07 -24.83
CA GLY A 36 -19.69 0.30 -24.92
C GLY A 36 -19.98 1.67 -24.30
N ILE A 37 -20.21 2.70 -25.12
CA ILE A 37 -20.88 3.96 -24.70
C ILE A 37 -22.36 3.65 -24.45
N GLY A 38 -22.62 2.89 -23.39
CA GLY A 38 -23.91 2.81 -22.73
C GLY A 38 -23.84 3.70 -21.49
N ASN A 39 -24.93 4.39 -21.17
CA ASN A 39 -25.10 5.30 -20.04
C ASN A 39 -25.01 4.55 -18.69
N SER A 40 -23.87 3.92 -18.42
CA SER A 40 -23.64 2.99 -17.33
C SER A 40 -23.25 3.77 -16.09
N THR A 41 -24.09 3.63 -15.08
CA THR A 41 -23.95 4.06 -13.69
C THR A 41 -22.49 4.14 -13.24
N VAL A 42 -22.12 5.26 -12.62
CA VAL A 42 -20.87 5.40 -11.84
C VAL A 42 -20.66 4.11 -11.04
N GLY A 43 -19.50 3.46 -11.20
CA GLY A 43 -19.18 2.23 -10.47
C GLY A 43 -19.46 2.46 -8.98
N THR A 44 -20.39 1.70 -8.41
CA THR A 44 -20.82 1.93 -7.02
C THR A 44 -19.62 1.79 -6.10
N PHE A 45 -19.61 2.51 -4.98
CA PHE A 45 -18.50 2.46 -4.03
C PHE A 45 -18.17 1.02 -3.60
N SER A 46 -19.20 0.16 -3.49
CA SER A 46 -19.05 -1.26 -3.18
C SER A 46 -18.29 -2.05 -4.26
N VAL A 47 -18.48 -1.73 -5.54
CA VAL A 47 -17.72 -2.39 -6.63
C VAL A 47 -16.26 -1.97 -6.56
N LYS A 48 -16.00 -0.66 -6.40
CA LYS A 48 -14.64 -0.11 -6.27
C LYS A 48 -13.89 -0.71 -5.08
N SER A 49 -14.54 -0.77 -3.91
CA SER A 49 -13.93 -1.33 -2.71
C SER A 49 -13.74 -2.85 -2.83
N GLY A 50 -14.65 -3.55 -3.50
CA GLY A 50 -14.56 -4.99 -3.80
C GLY A 50 -13.37 -5.34 -4.68
N LEU A 51 -13.13 -4.57 -5.75
CA LEU A 51 -11.94 -4.74 -6.61
C LEU A 51 -10.65 -4.62 -5.79
N ALA A 52 -10.59 -3.65 -4.87
CA ALA A 52 -9.42 -3.46 -4.02
C ALA A 52 -9.18 -4.63 -3.03
N GLN A 53 -10.24 -5.36 -2.63
CA GLN A 53 -10.09 -6.56 -1.79
C GLN A 53 -9.29 -7.66 -2.48
N MET A 54 -9.31 -7.73 -3.81
CA MET A 54 -8.60 -8.76 -4.57
C MET A 54 -7.07 -8.60 -4.51
N LEU A 55 -6.58 -7.45 -4.06
CA LEU A 55 -5.15 -7.16 -3.95
C LEU A 55 -4.54 -7.60 -2.61
N LYS A 56 -5.38 -7.94 -1.62
CA LYS A 56 -4.96 -8.28 -0.26
C LYS A 56 -3.94 -9.43 -0.24
N GLY A 57 -2.96 -9.33 0.64
CA GLY A 57 -1.84 -10.27 0.75
C GLY A 57 -0.82 -10.14 -0.37
N GLY A 58 -0.93 -9.11 -1.22
CA GLY A 58 -0.04 -8.91 -2.36
C GLY A 58 0.96 -7.76 -2.19
N VAL A 59 1.84 -7.66 -3.20
CA VAL A 59 2.82 -6.59 -3.36
C VAL A 59 2.48 -5.80 -4.62
N ILE A 60 2.45 -4.47 -4.50
CA ILE A 60 2.33 -3.55 -5.64
C ILE A 60 3.69 -2.93 -5.90
N MET A 61 4.19 -3.03 -7.13
CA MET A 61 5.55 -2.61 -7.47
C MET A 61 5.57 -1.36 -8.35
N ASP A 62 6.33 -0.33 -7.97
CA ASP A 62 6.58 0.82 -8.85
C ASP A 62 7.47 0.41 -10.03
N VAL A 63 7.07 0.74 -11.26
CA VAL A 63 7.79 0.40 -12.49
C VAL A 63 7.86 1.60 -13.43
N VAL A 64 8.99 1.75 -14.14
CA VAL A 64 9.21 2.87 -15.08
C VAL A 64 9.19 2.47 -16.55
N ASN A 65 9.14 1.17 -16.84
CA ASN A 65 9.12 0.66 -18.22
C ASN A 65 8.49 -0.75 -18.30
N PRO A 66 8.17 -1.24 -19.51
CA PRO A 66 7.61 -2.58 -19.72
C PRO A 66 8.43 -3.73 -19.15
N GLU A 67 9.76 -3.62 -19.12
CA GLU A 67 10.63 -4.69 -18.65
C GLU A 67 10.52 -4.88 -17.14
N GLN A 68 10.55 -3.78 -16.39
CA GLN A 68 10.31 -3.81 -14.95
C GLN A 68 8.91 -4.33 -14.62
N ALA A 69 7.92 -4.01 -15.45
CA ALA A 69 6.56 -4.53 -15.28
C ALA A 69 6.51 -6.05 -15.41
N ARG A 70 7.19 -6.64 -16.40
CA ARG A 70 7.29 -8.11 -16.54
C ARG A 70 8.02 -8.74 -15.37
N ILE A 71 9.13 -8.17 -14.93
CA ILE A 71 9.86 -8.65 -13.74
C ILE A 71 8.94 -8.66 -12.51
N ALA A 72 8.14 -7.61 -12.32
CA ALA A 72 7.20 -7.53 -11.22
C ALA A 72 6.10 -8.60 -11.31
N GLU A 73 5.50 -8.79 -12.49
CA GLU A 73 4.49 -9.82 -12.72
C GLU A 73 5.05 -11.23 -12.51
N GLU A 74 6.20 -11.56 -13.09
CA GLU A 74 6.90 -12.84 -12.92
C GLU A 74 7.30 -13.10 -11.46
N ALA A 75 7.60 -12.04 -10.70
CA ALA A 75 7.89 -12.14 -9.27
C ALA A 75 6.64 -12.41 -8.42
N GLY A 76 5.44 -12.25 -8.97
CA GLY A 76 4.16 -12.44 -8.27
C GLY A 76 3.59 -11.16 -7.67
N ALA A 77 3.90 -9.98 -8.22
CA ALA A 77 3.20 -8.76 -7.85
C ALA A 77 1.69 -8.87 -8.15
N CYS A 78 0.84 -8.32 -7.27
CA CYS A 78 -0.61 -8.32 -7.49
C CYS A 78 -1.08 -7.17 -8.39
N ALA A 79 -0.25 -6.15 -8.55
CA ALA A 79 -0.41 -5.04 -9.49
C ALA A 79 0.94 -4.30 -9.68
N VAL A 80 1.02 -3.44 -10.69
CA VAL A 80 2.16 -2.51 -10.88
C VAL A 80 1.70 -1.06 -10.82
N MET A 81 2.57 -0.16 -10.37
CA MET A 81 2.36 1.28 -10.35
C MET A 81 3.28 1.92 -11.39
N ALA A 82 2.71 2.50 -12.45
CA ALA A 82 3.46 3.16 -13.50
C ALA A 82 3.83 4.60 -13.10
N LEU A 83 5.12 4.94 -13.22
CA LEU A 83 5.62 6.31 -13.06
C LEU A 83 6.92 6.54 -13.83
N GLU A 84 7.18 7.77 -14.27
CA GLU A 84 8.39 8.13 -15.03
C GLU A 84 9.68 8.00 -14.21
N ARG A 85 9.61 8.30 -12.90
CA ARG A 85 10.75 8.33 -11.99
C ARG A 85 10.33 7.75 -10.66
N VAL A 86 11.10 6.80 -10.14
CA VAL A 86 10.85 6.25 -8.80
C VAL A 86 11.06 7.34 -7.73
N PRO A 87 10.46 7.23 -6.54
CA PRO A 87 10.51 8.29 -5.53
C PRO A 87 11.91 8.75 -5.13
N ALA A 88 12.89 7.84 -5.09
CA ALA A 88 14.29 8.18 -4.83
C ALA A 88 14.89 9.09 -5.92
N ASP A 89 14.56 8.86 -7.20
CA ASP A 89 15.00 9.73 -8.30
C ASP A 89 14.29 11.09 -8.25
N ILE A 90 12.98 11.12 -7.90
CA ILE A 90 12.25 12.38 -7.70
C ILE A 90 12.95 13.26 -6.64
N ARG A 91 13.44 12.66 -5.55
CA ARG A 91 14.22 13.39 -4.52
C ARG A 91 15.55 13.88 -5.04
N ARG A 92 16.28 13.02 -5.75
CA ARG A 92 17.62 13.34 -6.28
C ARG A 92 17.56 14.47 -7.30
N ASP A 93 16.61 14.41 -8.21
CA ASP A 93 16.52 15.33 -9.34
C ASP A 93 15.76 16.62 -8.98
N GLY A 94 14.83 16.54 -8.03
CA GLY A 94 13.97 17.66 -7.65
C GLY A 94 13.04 18.11 -8.78
N GLY A 95 12.65 19.39 -8.73
CA GLY A 95 11.73 20.00 -9.68
C GLY A 95 10.27 19.57 -9.49
N VAL A 96 9.45 19.81 -10.52
CA VAL A 96 8.02 19.48 -10.50
C VAL A 96 7.81 18.05 -10.99
N SER A 97 7.21 17.20 -10.17
CA SER A 97 6.83 15.83 -10.52
C SER A 97 5.33 15.75 -10.82
N ARG A 98 4.95 15.15 -11.96
CA ARG A 98 3.60 15.17 -12.54
C ARG A 98 3.10 13.75 -12.85
N MET A 99 1.87 13.64 -13.34
CA MET A 99 1.40 12.40 -13.99
C MET A 99 2.35 12.03 -15.13
N SER A 100 2.60 10.72 -15.27
CA SER A 100 3.46 10.18 -16.31
C SER A 100 2.83 10.21 -17.70
N ASP A 101 3.69 10.22 -18.72
CA ASP A 101 3.27 10.16 -20.12
C ASP A 101 2.26 9.00 -20.38
N PRO A 102 1.08 9.29 -20.94
CA PRO A 102 0.07 8.27 -21.23
C PRO A 102 0.54 7.17 -22.20
N GLY A 103 1.45 7.47 -23.13
CA GLY A 103 2.05 6.48 -24.02
C GLY A 103 2.94 5.49 -23.26
N MET A 104 3.76 5.99 -22.32
CA MET A 104 4.53 5.14 -21.41
C MET A 104 3.60 4.22 -20.59
N ILE A 105 2.53 4.76 -19.99
CA ILE A 105 1.56 3.99 -19.21
C ILE A 105 0.91 2.90 -20.07
N LYS A 106 0.45 3.24 -21.29
CA LYS A 106 -0.13 2.27 -22.23
C LYS A 106 0.86 1.15 -22.60
N SER A 107 2.15 1.47 -22.74
CA SER A 107 3.17 0.45 -23.02
C SER A 107 3.34 -0.56 -21.88
N ILE A 108 3.25 -0.09 -20.62
CA ILE A 108 3.27 -0.96 -19.43
C ILE A 108 2.00 -1.80 -19.37
N MET A 109 0.83 -1.19 -19.61
CA MET A 109 -0.47 -1.88 -19.65
C MET A 109 -0.56 -2.98 -20.70
N ALA A 110 0.18 -2.84 -21.80
CA ALA A 110 0.26 -3.85 -22.85
C ALA A 110 1.27 -4.98 -22.54
N ALA A 111 2.16 -4.77 -21.58
CA ALA A 111 3.25 -5.69 -21.26
C ALA A 111 2.90 -6.73 -20.18
N VAL A 112 1.86 -6.47 -19.39
CA VAL A 112 1.46 -7.32 -18.25
C VAL A 112 -0.05 -7.58 -18.23
N THR A 113 -0.45 -8.65 -17.55
CA THR A 113 -1.85 -9.05 -17.38
C THR A 113 -2.43 -8.68 -16.02
N ILE A 114 -1.59 -8.37 -15.04
CA ILE A 114 -1.99 -7.84 -13.73
C ILE A 114 -2.44 -6.36 -13.82
N PRO A 115 -3.26 -5.86 -12.87
CA PRO A 115 -3.71 -4.48 -12.84
C PRO A 115 -2.56 -3.48 -12.90
N VAL A 116 -2.77 -2.39 -13.64
CA VAL A 116 -1.85 -1.25 -13.72
C VAL A 116 -2.47 -0.05 -13.03
N MET A 117 -1.72 0.54 -12.12
CA MET A 117 -2.03 1.77 -11.42
C MET A 117 -1.17 2.91 -11.96
N ALA A 118 -1.61 4.16 -11.82
CA ALA A 118 -0.77 5.32 -12.11
C ALA A 118 -1.06 6.49 -11.14
N LYS A 119 -0.08 7.36 -10.98
CA LYS A 119 -0.14 8.48 -10.03
C LYS A 119 -0.65 9.77 -10.67
N ILE A 120 -1.41 10.53 -9.89
CA ILE A 120 -1.76 11.92 -10.18
C ILE A 120 -1.30 12.83 -9.04
N ARG A 121 -1.15 14.11 -9.34
CA ARG A 121 -0.91 15.13 -8.31
C ARG A 121 -2.18 15.32 -7.47
N ILE A 122 -1.99 15.61 -6.18
CA ILE A 122 -3.09 15.94 -5.26
C ILE A 122 -3.90 17.11 -5.85
N GLY A 123 -5.22 16.92 -5.92
CA GLY A 123 -6.18 17.89 -6.46
C GLY A 123 -6.29 17.94 -7.99
N HIS A 124 -5.43 17.26 -8.74
CA HIS A 124 -5.38 17.39 -10.20
C HIS A 124 -6.40 16.50 -10.93
N PHE A 125 -7.68 16.83 -10.81
CA PHE A 125 -8.79 16.03 -11.38
C PHE A 125 -8.69 15.82 -12.91
N VAL A 126 -8.04 16.71 -13.65
CA VAL A 126 -7.82 16.53 -15.10
C VAL A 126 -6.81 15.43 -15.41
N GLU A 127 -5.78 15.24 -14.58
CA GLU A 127 -4.85 14.10 -14.74
C GLU A 127 -5.63 12.80 -14.50
N ALA A 128 -6.53 12.81 -13.52
CA ALA A 128 -7.39 11.67 -13.25
C ALA A 128 -8.35 11.33 -14.41
N GLN A 129 -8.89 12.35 -15.07
CA GLN A 129 -9.74 12.18 -16.25
C GLN A 129 -8.97 11.51 -17.41
N ILE A 130 -7.72 11.94 -17.64
CA ILE A 130 -6.84 11.34 -18.64
C ILE A 130 -6.55 9.88 -18.31
N LEU A 131 -6.15 9.58 -17.07
CA LEU A 131 -5.84 8.21 -16.66
C LEU A 131 -7.06 7.28 -16.74
N GLN A 132 -8.23 7.76 -16.34
CA GLN A 132 -9.48 7.01 -16.50
C GLN A 132 -9.78 6.73 -17.97
N HIS A 133 -9.57 7.71 -18.86
CA HIS A 133 -9.84 7.56 -20.29
C HIS A 133 -8.93 6.52 -20.95
N ILE A 134 -7.66 6.43 -20.56
CA ILE A 134 -6.75 5.41 -21.09
C ILE A 134 -6.97 4.01 -20.49
N GLY A 135 -7.92 3.86 -19.57
CA GLY A 135 -8.33 2.57 -19.01
C GLY A 135 -7.40 2.03 -17.92
N ILE A 136 -6.83 2.92 -17.10
CA ILE A 136 -6.08 2.52 -15.89
C ILE A 136 -7.00 1.77 -14.92
N ASP A 137 -6.46 0.82 -14.17
CA ASP A 137 -7.25 0.01 -13.24
C ASP A 137 -7.45 0.72 -11.89
N TYR A 138 -6.45 1.49 -11.45
CA TYR A 138 -6.52 2.34 -10.25
C TYR A 138 -5.75 3.66 -10.44
N ILE A 139 -6.21 4.70 -9.75
CA ILE A 139 -5.49 5.98 -9.68
C ILE A 139 -4.97 6.20 -8.25
N ASP A 140 -3.70 6.54 -8.11
CA ASP A 140 -3.12 6.95 -6.83
C ASP A 140 -2.98 8.48 -6.78
N GLU A 141 -3.81 9.13 -5.96
CA GLU A 141 -3.69 10.56 -5.67
C GLU A 141 -2.56 10.76 -4.66
N SER A 142 -1.36 11.07 -5.17
CA SER A 142 -0.11 10.76 -4.51
C SER A 142 0.67 12.00 -4.08
N GLU A 143 0.99 12.06 -2.79
CA GLU A 143 1.83 13.06 -2.12
C GLU A 143 3.29 13.08 -2.60
N VAL A 144 3.73 12.00 -3.24
CA VAL A 144 5.07 11.88 -3.85
C VAL A 144 5.22 12.84 -5.03
N LEU A 145 4.14 13.10 -5.76
CA LEU A 145 4.12 14.09 -6.83
C LEU A 145 3.97 15.50 -6.25
N THR A 146 4.27 16.54 -7.03
CA THR A 146 4.10 17.92 -6.58
C THR A 146 2.59 18.23 -6.50
N PRO A 147 2.01 18.62 -5.35
CA PRO A 147 0.59 18.96 -5.27
C PRO A 147 0.19 19.99 -6.32
N ALA A 148 -1.01 19.83 -6.88
CA ALA A 148 -1.59 20.79 -7.83
C ALA A 148 -2.62 21.72 -7.15
N ASP A 149 -3.27 21.22 -6.10
CA ASP A 149 -4.11 21.96 -5.18
C ASP A 149 -3.65 21.62 -3.75
N GLU A 150 -3.39 22.63 -2.94
CA GLU A 150 -2.89 22.47 -1.57
C GLU A 150 -4.04 22.39 -0.54
N GLU A 151 -5.26 22.73 -0.95
CA GLU A 151 -6.43 22.79 -0.09
C GLU A 151 -7.42 21.66 -0.37
N HIS A 152 -7.54 21.23 -1.64
CA HIS A 152 -8.58 20.28 -2.05
C HIS A 152 -8.01 19.05 -2.73
N HIS A 153 -8.37 17.89 -2.20
CA HIS A 153 -8.21 16.61 -2.90
C HIS A 153 -9.30 16.45 -3.98
N VAL A 154 -9.04 15.58 -4.96
CA VAL A 154 -10.01 15.25 -6.01
C VAL A 154 -11.29 14.67 -5.38
N ASN A 155 -12.46 15.10 -5.89
CA ASN A 155 -13.73 14.43 -5.62
C ASN A 155 -13.80 13.09 -6.38
N LYS A 156 -13.32 12.04 -5.73
CA LYS A 156 -13.15 10.68 -6.30
C LYS A 156 -14.48 9.98 -6.58
N ARG A 157 -15.59 10.49 -6.02
CA ARG A 157 -16.95 9.96 -6.28
C ARG A 157 -17.40 10.19 -7.71
N SER A 158 -16.88 11.22 -8.39
CA SER A 158 -17.22 11.57 -9.78
C SER A 158 -16.59 10.65 -10.83
N PHE A 159 -15.72 9.73 -10.41
CA PHE A 159 -14.98 8.82 -11.30
C PHE A 159 -15.55 7.41 -11.23
N LYS A 160 -15.36 6.61 -12.29
CA LYS A 160 -15.65 5.16 -12.29
C LYS A 160 -14.46 4.37 -11.77
N VAL A 161 -13.24 4.79 -12.13
CA VAL A 161 -12.00 4.16 -11.66
C VAL A 161 -11.83 4.33 -10.14
N PRO A 162 -11.39 3.28 -9.40
CA PRO A 162 -11.09 3.38 -7.98
C PRO A 162 -9.84 4.21 -7.71
N PHE A 163 -9.82 4.86 -6.54
CA PHE A 163 -8.70 5.67 -6.08
C PHE A 163 -8.02 5.07 -4.85
N VAL A 164 -6.69 5.18 -4.85
CA VAL A 164 -5.79 4.97 -3.72
C VAL A 164 -5.35 6.33 -3.18
N CYS A 165 -5.32 6.50 -1.87
CA CYS A 165 -4.78 7.72 -1.23
C CYS A 165 -3.86 7.39 -0.06
N GLY A 166 -2.85 8.23 0.15
CA GLY A 166 -1.96 8.18 1.31
C GLY A 166 -2.58 8.78 2.57
N ALA A 167 -2.33 8.18 3.74
CA ALA A 167 -2.69 8.71 5.04
C ALA A 167 -1.60 8.46 6.10
N ARG A 168 -1.55 9.33 7.12
CA ARG A 168 -0.62 9.27 8.27
C ARG A 168 -1.30 8.88 9.58
N ASN A 169 -2.61 9.14 9.68
CA ASN A 169 -3.43 8.91 10.87
C ASN A 169 -4.87 8.58 10.44
N LEU A 170 -5.72 8.23 11.41
CA LEU A 170 -7.10 7.83 11.13
C LEU A 170 -7.92 8.99 10.55
N GLY A 171 -7.73 10.20 11.06
CA GLY A 171 -8.42 11.40 10.58
C GLY A 171 -8.26 11.61 9.08
N GLU A 172 -7.01 11.60 8.62
CA GLU A 172 -6.63 11.75 7.21
C GLU A 172 -7.21 10.60 6.37
N ALA A 173 -7.09 9.35 6.84
CA ALA A 173 -7.65 8.19 6.14
C ALA A 173 -9.18 8.29 5.95
N LEU A 174 -9.92 8.67 6.99
CA LEU A 174 -11.38 8.79 6.93
C LEU A 174 -11.83 9.97 6.05
N ARG A 175 -11.08 11.08 6.00
CA ARG A 175 -11.34 12.16 5.04
C ARG A 175 -11.17 11.69 3.59
N ARG A 176 -10.09 10.98 3.27
CA ARG A 176 -9.86 10.41 1.93
C ARG A 176 -10.97 9.44 1.51
N ILE A 177 -11.42 8.57 2.43
CA ILE A 177 -12.54 7.66 2.18
C ILE A 177 -13.84 8.44 1.92
N SER A 178 -14.08 9.51 2.69
CA SER A 178 -15.24 10.39 2.50
C SER A 178 -15.26 11.07 1.13
N GLU A 179 -14.09 11.45 0.62
CA GLU A 179 -13.92 11.98 -0.74
C GLU A 179 -14.07 10.92 -1.83
N GLY A 180 -14.09 9.63 -1.47
CA GLY A 180 -14.33 8.50 -2.38
C GLY A 180 -13.14 7.58 -2.62
N ALA A 181 -12.07 7.65 -1.83
CA ALA A 181 -10.98 6.66 -1.89
C ALA A 181 -11.50 5.27 -1.52
N ALA A 182 -11.22 4.28 -2.37
CA ALA A 182 -11.61 2.89 -2.18
C ALA A 182 -10.48 2.04 -1.57
N PHE A 183 -9.32 2.66 -1.36
CA PHE A 183 -8.06 2.04 -0.94
C PHE A 183 -7.24 3.12 -0.21
N ILE A 184 -6.78 2.84 1.01
CA ILE A 184 -5.79 3.66 1.72
C ILE A 184 -4.42 2.98 1.73
N ARG A 185 -3.35 3.79 1.69
CA ARG A 185 -2.01 3.34 2.02
C ARG A 185 -1.37 4.27 3.04
N THR A 186 -0.39 3.80 3.81
CA THR A 186 0.46 4.74 4.56
C THR A 186 1.20 5.64 3.58
N LYS A 187 1.46 6.90 3.96
CA LYS A 187 2.38 7.74 3.16
C LYS A 187 3.82 7.23 3.25
N GLY A 188 4.24 6.96 4.49
CA GLY A 188 5.64 6.70 4.82
C GLY A 188 6.53 7.87 4.35
N GLU A 189 7.82 7.63 4.16
CA GLU A 189 8.69 8.61 3.48
C GLU A 189 9.24 7.96 2.21
N ALA A 190 8.54 8.18 1.10
CA ALA A 190 8.84 7.50 -0.16
C ALA A 190 10.27 7.82 -0.63
N GLY A 191 11.02 6.82 -1.11
CA GLY A 191 12.36 7.01 -1.69
C GLY A 191 13.51 7.12 -0.69
N THR A 192 13.28 6.96 0.61
CA THR A 192 14.35 7.00 1.63
C THR A 192 14.90 5.62 1.99
N GLY A 193 14.24 4.53 1.61
CA GLY A 193 14.59 3.18 2.09
C GLY A 193 14.47 3.00 3.62
N ASN A 194 13.79 3.92 4.32
CA ASN A 194 13.60 3.88 5.75
C ASN A 194 12.12 3.71 6.12
N VAL A 195 11.78 2.53 6.64
CA VAL A 195 10.39 2.12 6.94
C VAL A 195 9.79 2.86 8.16
N VAL A 196 10.57 3.64 8.92
CA VAL A 196 10.14 4.23 10.20
C VAL A 196 8.87 5.07 10.10
N GLU A 197 8.71 5.88 9.04
CA GLU A 197 7.49 6.68 8.84
C GLU A 197 6.29 5.80 8.52
N ALA A 198 6.45 4.75 7.72
CA ALA A 198 5.37 3.81 7.44
C ALA A 198 4.90 3.10 8.73
N VAL A 199 5.85 2.68 9.58
CA VAL A 199 5.56 2.10 10.90
C VAL A 199 4.81 3.10 11.79
N ARG A 200 5.26 4.37 11.84
CA ARG A 200 4.62 5.41 12.64
C ARG A 200 3.18 5.65 12.19
N HIS A 201 2.95 5.79 10.89
CA HIS A 201 1.62 6.01 10.33
C HIS A 201 0.68 4.83 10.59
N GLN A 202 1.14 3.59 10.32
CA GLN A 202 0.34 2.41 10.57
C GLN A 202 -0.01 2.25 12.06
N ARG A 203 0.94 2.51 12.96
CA ARG A 203 0.69 2.47 14.40
C ARG A 203 -0.29 3.57 14.85
N SER A 204 -0.20 4.78 14.31
CA SER A 204 -1.16 5.87 14.61
C SER A 204 -2.57 5.47 14.20
N VAL A 205 -2.78 5.05 12.94
CA VAL A 205 -4.08 4.59 12.43
C VAL A 205 -4.64 3.48 13.33
N MET A 206 -3.88 2.41 13.56
CA MET A 206 -4.38 1.26 14.32
C MET A 206 -4.59 1.58 15.80
N SER A 207 -3.81 2.49 16.39
CA SER A 207 -4.00 2.95 17.77
C SER A 207 -5.30 3.73 17.93
N GLU A 208 -5.57 4.66 17.01
CA GLU A 208 -6.78 5.46 17.00
C GLU A 208 -8.03 4.60 16.75
N ILE A 209 -7.93 3.58 15.90
CA ILE A 209 -9.00 2.59 15.69
C ILE A 209 -9.27 1.80 16.98
N ARG A 210 -8.22 1.31 17.66
CA ARG A 210 -8.38 0.61 18.95
C ARG A 210 -9.04 1.50 20.01
N LYS A 211 -8.60 2.76 20.11
CA LYS A 211 -9.20 3.77 21.01
C LYS A 211 -10.69 3.97 20.69
N ALA A 212 -11.02 4.18 19.41
CA ALA A 212 -12.41 4.36 18.97
C ALA A 212 -13.28 3.12 19.21
N SER A 213 -12.73 1.91 19.12
CA SER A 213 -13.50 0.66 19.23
C SER A 213 -14.07 0.36 20.62
N VAL A 214 -13.62 1.08 21.65
CA VAL A 214 -14.07 0.93 23.04
C VAL A 214 -14.79 2.16 23.57
N MET A 215 -14.94 3.20 22.75
CA MET A 215 -15.62 4.44 23.11
C MET A 215 -17.14 4.29 23.05
N SER A 216 -17.86 5.04 23.89
CA SER A 216 -19.30 5.23 23.75
C SER A 216 -19.63 6.06 22.49
N GLU A 217 -20.89 6.07 22.07
CA GLU A 217 -21.31 6.87 20.91
C GLU A 217 -21.09 8.38 21.14
N GLU A 218 -21.31 8.86 22.36
CA GLU A 218 -21.08 10.26 22.76
C GLU A 218 -19.59 10.63 22.69
N GLU A 219 -18.71 9.75 23.16
CA GLU A 219 -17.26 9.92 23.09
C GLU A 219 -16.77 9.95 21.63
N LEU A 220 -17.37 9.14 20.75
CA LEU A 220 -17.05 9.14 19.32
C LEU A 220 -17.37 10.48 18.64
N TYR A 221 -18.40 11.21 19.06
CA TYR A 221 -18.67 12.56 18.53
C TYR A 221 -17.56 13.55 18.88
N VAL A 222 -17.03 13.48 20.11
CA VAL A 222 -15.91 14.33 20.54
C VAL A 222 -14.65 13.93 19.78
N PHE A 223 -14.35 12.63 19.73
CA PHE A 223 -13.17 12.14 19.04
C PHE A 223 -13.17 12.44 17.54
N ALA A 224 -14.33 12.35 16.87
CA ALA A 224 -14.48 12.74 15.47
C ALA A 224 -14.09 14.20 15.20
N LYS A 225 -14.41 15.12 16.13
CA LYS A 225 -14.00 16.53 16.03
C LYS A 225 -12.50 16.70 16.22
N GLU A 226 -11.91 16.00 17.19
CA GLU A 226 -10.47 16.07 17.49
C GLU A 226 -9.62 15.62 16.30
N ILE A 227 -9.98 14.51 15.66
CA ILE A 227 -9.23 13.98 14.51
C ILE A 227 -9.70 14.53 13.16
N GLN A 228 -10.71 15.43 13.19
CA GLN A 228 -11.33 16.03 12.01
C GLN A 228 -11.81 14.96 11.00
N ALA A 229 -12.52 13.94 11.49
CA ALA A 229 -13.05 12.84 10.70
C ALA A 229 -14.58 12.89 10.58
N PRO A 230 -15.15 12.39 9.46
CA PRO A 230 -16.59 12.18 9.34
C PRO A 230 -17.08 11.16 10.37
N PHE A 231 -17.99 11.58 11.26
CA PHE A 231 -18.49 10.75 12.36
C PHE A 231 -19.02 9.38 11.91
N HIS A 232 -19.80 9.34 10.83
CA HIS A 232 -20.37 8.08 10.34
C HIS A 232 -19.30 7.04 9.93
N LEU A 233 -18.19 7.49 9.33
CA LEU A 233 -17.08 6.61 8.99
C LEU A 233 -16.27 6.21 10.22
N LEU A 234 -16.11 7.10 11.19
CA LEU A 234 -15.45 6.77 12.46
C LEU A 234 -16.26 5.72 13.23
N LYS A 235 -17.58 5.88 13.32
CA LYS A 235 -18.49 4.93 13.96
C LYS A 235 -18.42 3.55 13.29
N GLU A 236 -18.44 3.51 11.97
CA GLU A 236 -18.30 2.25 11.22
C GLU A 236 -16.92 1.61 11.42
N THR A 237 -15.85 2.43 11.40
CA THR A 237 -14.47 1.96 11.66
C THR A 237 -14.32 1.39 13.07
N ALA A 238 -14.90 2.04 14.08
CA ALA A 238 -14.90 1.57 15.47
C ALA A 238 -15.61 0.21 15.59
N ARG A 239 -16.77 0.07 14.94
CA ARG A 239 -17.53 -1.19 14.90
C ARG A 239 -16.76 -2.32 14.20
N LEU A 240 -16.12 -2.02 13.07
CA LEU A 240 -15.33 -2.98 12.29
C LEU A 240 -13.98 -3.32 12.92
N LYS A 241 -13.46 -2.47 13.81
CA LYS A 241 -12.09 -2.54 14.37
C LYS A 241 -11.00 -2.51 13.29
N ARG A 242 -11.31 -1.96 12.13
CA ARG A 242 -10.42 -1.75 10.97
C ARG A 242 -11.01 -0.67 10.07
N LEU A 243 -10.21 -0.14 9.16
CA LEU A 243 -10.73 0.73 8.10
C LEU A 243 -11.77 -0.02 7.23
N PRO A 244 -12.81 0.67 6.74
CA PRO A 244 -13.85 0.08 5.89
C PRO A 244 -13.39 -0.21 4.45
N VAL A 245 -12.12 0.05 4.15
CA VAL A 245 -11.44 -0.20 2.86
C VAL A 245 -10.11 -0.93 3.11
N VAL A 246 -9.45 -1.40 2.06
CA VAL A 246 -8.11 -1.99 2.19
C VAL A 246 -7.08 -0.94 2.62
N ASN A 247 -6.10 -1.37 3.43
CA ASN A 247 -5.04 -0.52 3.95
C ASN A 247 -3.66 -1.14 3.73
N PHE A 248 -2.85 -0.59 2.82
CA PHE A 248 -1.50 -1.09 2.54
C PHE A 248 -0.43 -0.24 3.25
N ALA A 249 0.74 -0.84 3.46
CA ALA A 249 1.93 -0.06 3.78
C ALA A 249 2.59 0.46 2.51
N ALA A 250 3.10 1.68 2.56
CA ALA A 250 3.96 2.26 1.54
C ALA A 250 4.99 3.22 2.18
N GLY A 251 6.11 3.40 1.47
CA GLY A 251 7.19 4.31 1.83
C GLY A 251 8.27 3.65 2.69
N GLY A 252 9.49 3.55 2.13
CA GLY A 252 10.67 3.10 2.87
C GLY A 252 10.86 1.59 3.01
N ILE A 253 9.97 0.76 2.45
CA ILE A 253 10.14 -0.70 2.41
C ILE A 253 11.25 -1.05 1.42
N SER A 254 12.29 -1.74 1.90
CA SER A 254 13.50 -2.05 1.11
C SER A 254 13.96 -3.52 1.21
N THR A 255 13.48 -4.22 2.24
CA THR A 255 13.86 -5.61 2.54
C THR A 255 12.63 -6.52 2.75
N PRO A 256 12.80 -7.85 2.64
CA PRO A 256 11.75 -8.80 3.02
C PRO A 256 11.28 -8.63 4.47
N ALA A 257 12.19 -8.30 5.39
CA ALA A 257 11.89 -8.05 6.80
C ALA A 257 10.99 -6.82 6.98
N ASP A 258 11.24 -5.72 6.24
CA ASP A 258 10.39 -4.53 6.27
C ASP A 258 8.95 -4.87 5.81
N ALA A 259 8.83 -5.63 4.73
CA ALA A 259 7.53 -6.04 4.20
C ALA A 259 6.76 -6.91 5.22
N ALA A 260 7.43 -7.92 5.78
CA ALA A 260 6.85 -8.79 6.80
C ALA A 260 6.46 -8.02 8.08
N LEU A 261 7.29 -7.07 8.52
CA LEU A 261 6.99 -6.18 9.65
C LEU A 261 5.66 -5.44 9.42
N MET A 262 5.48 -4.85 8.24
CA MET A 262 4.25 -4.10 7.94
C MET A 262 3.01 -5.01 7.91
N MET A 263 3.13 -6.24 7.39
CA MET A 263 2.06 -7.23 7.45
C MET A 263 1.72 -7.62 8.90
N GLN A 264 2.72 -7.85 9.76
CA GLN A 264 2.50 -8.13 11.19
C GLN A 264 1.89 -6.94 11.95
N LEU A 265 2.08 -5.71 11.48
CA LEU A 265 1.41 -4.51 12.00
C LEU A 265 -0.03 -4.33 11.51
N GLY A 266 -0.57 -5.31 10.77
CA GLY A 266 -1.96 -5.37 10.35
C GLY A 266 -2.26 -4.66 9.03
N CYS A 267 -1.26 -4.44 8.18
CA CYS A 267 -1.49 -4.02 6.81
C CYS A 267 -2.08 -5.17 5.98
N ASP A 268 -2.92 -4.83 5.00
CA ASP A 268 -3.52 -5.78 4.08
C ASP A 268 -2.58 -6.13 2.90
N GLY A 269 -1.43 -5.46 2.76
CA GLY A 269 -0.45 -5.62 1.68
C GLY A 269 0.59 -4.50 1.70
N VAL A 270 1.50 -4.48 0.72
CA VAL A 270 2.59 -3.49 0.65
C VAL A 270 2.81 -2.90 -0.74
N PHE A 271 3.22 -1.64 -0.80
CA PHE A 271 3.77 -0.98 -1.99
C PHE A 271 5.30 -0.89 -1.87
N VAL A 272 6.01 -1.27 -2.93
CA VAL A 272 7.46 -1.18 -2.98
C VAL A 272 7.90 -0.60 -4.31
N GLY A 273 8.68 0.48 -4.28
CA GLY A 273 9.27 1.07 -5.49
C GLY A 273 10.78 0.99 -5.50
N SER A 274 11.42 2.06 -5.03
CA SER A 274 12.89 2.20 -4.98
C SER A 274 13.60 1.01 -4.32
N GLY A 275 12.95 0.32 -3.37
CA GLY A 275 13.51 -0.84 -2.68
C GLY A 275 13.85 -2.03 -3.60
N ILE A 276 13.20 -2.16 -4.75
CA ILE A 276 13.42 -3.27 -5.70
C ILE A 276 14.36 -2.83 -6.83
N PHE A 277 13.97 -1.82 -7.61
CA PHE A 277 14.65 -1.49 -8.87
C PHE A 277 15.91 -0.61 -8.70
N LEU A 278 16.21 -0.13 -7.49
CA LEU A 278 17.50 0.49 -7.15
C LEU A 278 18.38 -0.43 -6.28
N SER A 279 18.17 -1.74 -6.37
CA SER A 279 18.97 -2.77 -5.68
C SER A 279 19.85 -3.55 -6.66
N GLY A 280 20.77 -4.36 -6.14
CA GLY A 280 21.72 -5.13 -6.96
C GLY A 280 21.07 -6.21 -7.86
N ASP A 281 20.02 -6.88 -7.40
CA ASP A 281 19.24 -7.86 -8.17
C ASP A 281 17.73 -7.62 -7.97
N PRO A 282 17.10 -6.81 -8.84
CA PRO A 282 15.68 -6.48 -8.74
C PRO A 282 14.76 -7.70 -8.82
N ALA A 283 15.08 -8.69 -9.67
CA ALA A 283 14.20 -9.85 -9.87
C ALA A 283 14.21 -10.78 -8.66
N LYS A 284 15.39 -11.06 -8.10
CA LYS A 284 15.51 -11.86 -6.87
C LYS A 284 14.86 -11.15 -5.69
N ARG A 285 15.09 -9.84 -5.55
CA ARG A 285 14.50 -9.04 -4.46
C ARG A 285 12.98 -8.93 -4.57
N ALA A 286 12.44 -8.73 -5.76
CA ALA A 286 11.00 -8.72 -6.00
C ALA A 286 10.34 -10.02 -5.52
N ARG A 287 10.90 -11.18 -5.92
CA ARG A 287 10.42 -12.49 -5.46
C ARG A 287 10.51 -12.64 -3.95
N ALA A 288 11.63 -12.24 -3.35
CA ALA A 288 11.83 -12.32 -1.90
C ALA A 288 10.79 -11.51 -1.12
N ILE A 289 10.47 -10.29 -1.57
CA ILE A 289 9.46 -9.44 -0.95
C ILE A 289 8.05 -10.05 -1.09
N VAL A 290 7.70 -10.59 -2.26
CA VAL A 290 6.40 -11.28 -2.47
C VAL A 290 6.27 -12.49 -1.55
N GLN A 291 7.32 -13.31 -1.43
CA GLN A 291 7.35 -14.44 -0.52
C GLN A 291 7.26 -14.00 0.94
N ALA A 292 7.93 -12.93 1.33
CA ALA A 292 7.86 -12.40 2.69
C ALA A 292 6.49 -11.83 3.05
N VAL A 293 5.78 -11.20 2.12
CA VAL A 293 4.38 -10.78 2.34
C VAL A 293 3.46 -11.99 2.48
N THR A 294 3.66 -13.03 1.69
CA THR A 294 2.86 -14.26 1.77
C THR A 294 3.11 -15.02 3.07
N HIS A 295 4.37 -15.11 3.50
CA HIS A 295 4.83 -15.92 4.63
C HIS A 295 5.28 -15.06 5.82
N TYR A 296 4.67 -13.89 6.01
CA TYR A 296 5.11 -12.86 6.96
C TYR A 296 5.17 -13.31 8.43
N ASN A 297 4.51 -14.41 8.79
CA ASN A 297 4.52 -15.01 10.13
C ASN A 297 5.42 -16.24 10.25
N ASN A 298 6.21 -16.60 9.23
CA ASN A 298 7.11 -17.74 9.25
C ASN A 298 8.59 -17.27 9.24
N PRO A 299 9.23 -17.13 10.41
CA PRO A 299 10.61 -16.66 10.51
C PRO A 299 11.62 -17.49 9.73
N LYS A 300 11.37 -18.80 9.54
CA LYS A 300 12.25 -19.68 8.75
C LYS A 300 12.26 -19.27 7.28
N ILE A 301 11.08 -19.12 6.67
CA ILE A 301 10.97 -18.67 5.28
C ILE A 301 11.52 -17.24 5.14
N LEU A 302 11.22 -16.36 6.11
CA LEU A 302 11.75 -14.99 6.09
C LEU A 302 13.28 -14.94 6.10
N ALA A 303 13.93 -15.82 6.85
CA ALA A 303 15.39 -15.95 6.83
C ALA A 303 15.87 -16.43 5.44
N GLU A 304 15.32 -17.55 4.94
CA GLU A 304 15.69 -18.15 3.65
C GLU A 304 15.55 -17.17 2.49
N VAL A 305 14.43 -16.44 2.39
CA VAL A 305 14.20 -15.48 1.29
C VAL A 305 15.04 -14.21 1.43
N SER A 306 15.65 -13.96 2.59
CA SER A 306 16.51 -12.79 2.82
C SER A 306 17.98 -13.05 2.46
N GLU A 307 18.35 -14.29 2.15
CA GLU A 307 19.73 -14.68 1.83
C GLU A 307 20.17 -14.20 0.44
N ASP A 308 21.40 -13.67 0.39
CA ASP A 308 22.11 -13.32 -0.84
C ASP A 308 21.34 -12.41 -1.82
N LEU A 309 20.55 -11.45 -1.31
CA LEU A 309 19.77 -10.52 -2.14
C LEU A 309 20.59 -9.39 -2.80
N GLY A 310 21.90 -9.40 -2.61
CA GLY A 310 22.79 -8.31 -3.00
C GLY A 310 22.54 -7.03 -2.19
N GLU A 311 23.18 -5.94 -2.62
CA GLU A 311 23.04 -4.64 -1.96
C GLU A 311 21.60 -4.14 -2.03
N ALA A 312 21.08 -3.71 -0.88
CA ALA A 312 19.82 -2.98 -0.80
C ALA A 312 20.00 -1.56 -1.35
N MET A 313 18.89 -0.88 -1.64
CA MET A 313 18.96 0.54 -1.98
C MET A 313 19.66 1.33 -0.86
N VAL A 314 20.45 2.33 -1.23
CA VAL A 314 21.08 3.22 -0.25
C VAL A 314 19.99 4.04 0.44
N GLY A 315 19.90 3.89 1.76
CA GLY A 315 18.92 4.60 2.58
C GLY A 315 19.30 6.06 2.84
N LEU A 316 18.30 6.89 3.11
CA LEU A 316 18.44 8.29 3.54
C LEU A 316 17.92 8.44 4.97
N THR A 317 18.66 9.17 5.79
CA THR A 317 18.19 9.61 7.10
C THR A 317 17.09 10.66 6.92
N ILE A 318 16.03 10.57 7.72
CA ILE A 318 14.89 11.49 7.66
C ILE A 318 15.11 12.64 8.65
N ASP A 319 15.90 13.63 8.24
CA ASP A 319 16.14 14.85 9.00
C ASP A 319 15.39 16.05 8.40
N LYS A 320 15.67 17.26 8.90
CA LYS A 320 15.03 18.51 8.46
C LYS A 320 15.54 18.98 7.09
N ASP A 321 16.74 18.58 6.71
CA ASP A 321 17.43 19.02 5.50
C ASP A 321 17.29 17.97 4.38
N LEU A 322 16.42 16.98 4.57
CA LEU A 322 16.14 15.92 3.61
C LEU A 322 15.78 16.52 2.24
N LYS A 323 16.58 16.17 1.23
CA LYS A 323 16.39 16.64 -0.13
C LYS A 323 15.01 16.25 -0.68
N GLY A 324 14.30 17.24 -1.22
CA GLY A 324 12.91 17.12 -1.66
C GLY A 324 11.87 17.31 -0.55
N GLY A 325 12.30 17.56 0.69
CA GLY A 325 11.45 17.75 1.87
C GLY A 325 10.75 16.47 2.32
N ARG A 326 9.88 16.61 3.32
CA ARG A 326 9.04 15.53 3.82
C ARG A 326 7.80 15.38 2.94
N MET A 327 7.83 14.41 2.04
CA MET A 327 6.70 14.09 1.17
C MET A 327 5.48 13.64 1.97
N ALA A 328 5.71 12.97 3.12
CA ALA A 328 4.63 12.54 4.02
C ALA A 328 3.75 13.71 4.49
N GLU A 329 4.32 14.91 4.62
CA GLU A 329 3.64 16.06 5.19
C GLU A 329 2.71 16.79 4.19
N ARG A 330 2.80 16.44 2.90
CA ARG A 330 1.99 17.08 1.84
C ARG A 330 0.57 16.52 1.79
N GLY A 331 -0.42 17.37 1.55
CA GLY A 331 -1.85 17.02 1.55
C GLY A 331 -2.46 17.05 2.96
N ILE A 332 -3.72 17.51 3.05
CA ILE A 332 -4.43 17.80 4.31
C ILE A 332 -5.46 16.74 4.71
#